data_AF-A0A7C7PBI1-F1
#
_entry.id   AF-A0A7C7PBI1-F1
#
_cell.length_a   1.000
_cell.length_b   1.000
_cell.length_c   1.000
_cell.angle_alpha   90.00
_cell.angle_beta   90.00
_cell.angle_gamma   90.00
#
_symmetry.space_group_name_H-M   'P 1'
#
loop_
_entity.id
_entity.type
_entity.pdbx_description
1 polymer ?
#
loop_
_entity_poly.entity_id
_entity_poly.type
_entity_poly.pdbx_seq_one_letter_code
_entity_poly.pdbx_strand_id
1 'polypeptide(L)'
;MKKLIIPLFLVSFIWSQDFEPTKMTPIVAYWKTLTPDQKETYLFSYMTQTYETYEALKDELGYTELTTWYYDNRAELVFGIFDQLEDRDLDEFVGWIDEFYSHNDFVNKPFYEAMAFAFRFQQAAGETLWEKYENVKYGKIKPSEE
;
A
#
# COMPACT_ATOMS: atom_id res chain seq x y z
N MET A 1 35.24 10.43 -56.37
CA MET A 1 36.22 9.78 -55.47
C MET A 1 35.52 9.38 -54.18
N LYS A 2 36.00 8.28 -53.59
CA LYS A 2 35.37 7.32 -52.67
C LYS A 2 34.48 7.90 -51.54
N LYS A 3 33.28 7.30 -51.37
CA LYS A 3 32.46 7.43 -50.16
C LYS A 3 33.14 6.66 -49.03
N LEU A 4 33.52 7.33 -47.94
CA LEU A 4 34.08 6.72 -46.75
C LEU A 4 32.91 6.31 -45.85
N ILE A 5 32.58 5.02 -45.85
CA ILE A 5 31.63 4.44 -44.90
C ILE A 5 32.45 4.03 -43.69
N ILE A 6 32.31 4.77 -42.59
CA ILE A 6 32.86 4.39 -41.29
C ILE A 6 31.83 3.46 -40.63
N PRO A 7 32.11 2.17 -40.39
CA PRO A 7 31.24 1.36 -39.58
C PRO A 7 31.40 1.80 -38.12
N LEU A 8 30.37 2.46 -37.58
CA LEU A 8 30.26 2.75 -36.16
C LEU A 8 30.07 1.41 -35.43
N PHE A 9 31.16 0.81 -34.95
CA PHE A 9 31.08 -0.30 -34.01
C PHE A 9 30.47 0.23 -32.71
N LEU A 10 29.16 -0.01 -32.54
CA LEU A 10 28.46 0.12 -31.27
C LEU A 10 29.05 -0.92 -30.31
N VAL A 11 30.08 -0.51 -29.57
CA VAL A 11 30.50 -1.23 -28.37
C VAL A 11 29.42 -0.95 -27.33
N SER A 12 28.42 -1.83 -27.28
CA SER A 12 27.49 -1.88 -26.16
C SER A 12 28.30 -2.32 -24.93
N PHE A 13 28.72 -1.37 -24.11
CA PHE A 13 29.10 -1.62 -22.73
C PHE A 13 27.87 -2.16 -22.01
N ILE A 14 27.73 -3.49 -22.00
CA ILE A 14 26.82 -4.17 -21.08
C ILE A 14 27.53 -4.10 -19.72
N TRP A 15 27.27 -3.03 -18.98
CA TRP A 15 27.53 -3.02 -17.55
C TRP A 15 26.66 -4.15 -16.97
N SER A 16 27.26 -5.15 -16.33
CA SER A 16 26.46 -6.02 -15.47
C SER A 16 25.90 -5.10 -14.39
N GLN A 17 24.60 -4.86 -14.40
CA GLN A 17 23.96 -4.37 -13.19
C GLN A 17 24.18 -5.48 -12.18
N ASP A 18 25.03 -5.23 -11.18
CA ASP A 18 25.01 -5.97 -9.94
C ASP A 18 23.59 -5.80 -9.38
N PHE A 19 22.69 -6.68 -9.80
CA PHE A 19 21.33 -6.73 -9.30
C PHE A 19 21.44 -7.31 -7.90
N GLU A 20 21.72 -6.45 -6.92
CA GLU A 20 21.27 -6.76 -5.57
C GLU A 20 19.76 -6.93 -5.66
N PRO A 21 19.20 -8.09 -5.31
CA PRO A 21 17.76 -8.26 -5.26
C PRO A 21 17.22 -7.13 -4.41
N THR A 22 16.45 -6.23 -5.01
CA THR A 22 15.74 -5.24 -4.24
C THR A 22 14.94 -6.03 -3.21
N LYS A 23 15.18 -5.79 -1.91
CA LYS A 23 14.38 -6.38 -0.82
C LYS A 23 12.89 -6.02 -0.93
N MET A 24 12.57 -5.14 -1.88
CA MET A 24 11.26 -4.59 -2.17
C MET A 24 10.35 -5.63 -2.80
N THR A 25 9.14 -5.77 -2.27
CA THR A 25 8.13 -6.60 -2.92
C THR A 25 7.71 -5.99 -4.27
N PRO A 26 7.19 -6.78 -5.23
CA PRO A 26 6.70 -6.26 -6.50
C PRO A 26 5.63 -5.17 -6.33
N ILE A 27 4.79 -5.28 -5.30
CA ILE A 27 3.77 -4.27 -5.03
C ILE A 27 4.39 -2.94 -4.59
N VAL A 28 5.41 -2.97 -3.73
CA VAL A 28 6.07 -1.72 -3.31
C VAL A 28 6.83 -1.09 -4.49
N ALA A 29 7.45 -1.91 -5.33
CA ALA A 29 8.10 -1.43 -6.55
C ALA A 29 7.09 -0.75 -7.48
N TYR A 30 5.93 -1.37 -7.71
CA TYR A 30 4.86 -0.79 -8.51
C TYR A 30 4.31 0.50 -7.88
N TRP A 31 3.97 0.47 -6.59
CA TRP A 31 3.44 1.63 -5.85
C TRP A 31 4.33 2.86 -5.97
N LYS A 32 5.66 2.69 -5.89
CA LYS A 32 6.63 3.79 -6.03
C LYS A 32 6.68 4.41 -7.43
N THR A 33 6.11 3.76 -8.45
CA THR A 33 6.03 4.29 -9.82
C THR A 33 4.76 5.10 -10.09
N LEU A 34 3.78 5.03 -9.19
CA LEU A 34 2.46 5.63 -9.40
C LEU A 34 2.46 7.13 -9.06
N THR A 35 1.69 7.90 -9.83
CA THR A 35 1.30 9.27 -9.45
C THR A 35 0.30 9.24 -8.29
N PRO A 36 0.07 10.35 -7.56
CA PRO A 36 -0.91 10.41 -6.49
C PRO A 36 -2.30 9.87 -6.89
N ASP A 37 -2.89 10.37 -7.98
CA ASP A 37 -4.21 9.91 -8.47
C ASP A 37 -4.21 8.41 -8.82
N GLN A 38 -3.09 7.88 -9.34
CA GLN A 38 -2.96 6.45 -9.63
C GLN A 38 -2.88 5.61 -8.35
N LYS A 39 -2.28 6.14 -7.27
CA LYS A 39 -2.23 5.49 -5.96
C LYS A 39 -3.61 5.42 -5.32
N GLU A 40 -4.40 6.49 -5.41
CA GLU A 40 -5.79 6.47 -4.95
C GLU A 40 -6.61 5.43 -5.72
N THR A 41 -6.48 5.41 -7.06
CA THR A 41 -7.14 4.42 -7.91
C THR A 41 -6.72 3.00 -7.54
N TYR A 42 -5.42 2.77 -7.32
CA TYR A 42 -4.90 1.48 -6.91
C TYR A 42 -5.44 1.06 -5.53
N LEU A 43 -5.42 1.97 -4.55
CA LEU A 43 -5.89 1.74 -3.20
C LEU A 43 -7.38 1.36 -3.20
N PHE A 44 -8.20 2.14 -3.90
CA PHE A 44 -9.63 1.84 -4.05
C PHE A 44 -9.84 0.46 -4.70
N SER A 45 -9.11 0.17 -5.78
CA SER A 45 -9.20 -1.12 -6.48
C SER A 45 -8.79 -2.31 -5.58
N TYR A 46 -7.74 -2.14 -4.78
CA TYR A 46 -7.28 -3.16 -3.83
C TYR A 46 -8.34 -3.46 -2.76
N MET A 47 -8.96 -2.41 -2.21
CA MET A 47 -10.03 -2.52 -1.22
C MET A 47 -11.26 -3.22 -1.82
N THR A 48 -11.72 -2.76 -2.99
CA THR A 48 -12.87 -3.39 -3.69
C THR A 48 -12.61 -4.87 -3.98
N GLN A 49 -11.43 -5.22 -4.49
CA GLN A 49 -11.08 -6.63 -4.74
C GLN A 49 -11.10 -7.46 -3.46
N THR A 50 -10.65 -6.90 -2.34
CA THR A 50 -10.64 -7.59 -1.04
C THR A 50 -12.07 -7.82 -0.54
N TYR A 51 -12.93 -6.80 -0.64
CA TYR A 51 -14.35 -6.89 -0.34
C TYR A 51 -15.04 -7.98 -1.18
N GLU A 52 -14.88 -7.91 -2.51
CA GLU A 52 -15.53 -8.86 -3.43
C GLU A 52 -15.04 -10.30 -3.20
N THR A 53 -13.76 -10.46 -2.86
CA THR A 53 -13.20 -11.78 -2.52
C THR A 53 -13.84 -12.35 -1.27
N TYR A 54 -14.05 -11.54 -0.23
CA TYR A 54 -14.72 -11.99 0.99
C TYR A 54 -16.19 -12.36 0.71
N GLU A 55 -16.92 -11.52 0.00
CA GLU A 55 -18.33 -11.79 -0.36
C GLU A 55 -18.44 -13.07 -1.20
N ALA A 56 -17.57 -13.27 -2.19
CA ALA A 56 -17.55 -14.48 -2.99
C ALA A 56 -17.22 -15.73 -2.15
N LEU A 57 -16.23 -15.65 -1.25
CA LEU A 57 -15.89 -16.76 -0.36
C LEU A 57 -17.04 -17.11 0.59
N LYS A 58 -17.72 -16.09 1.13
CA LYS A 58 -18.89 -16.25 2.00
C LYS A 58 -20.06 -16.87 1.25
N ASP A 59 -20.31 -16.46 0.01
CA ASP A 59 -21.39 -16.99 -0.82
C ASP A 59 -21.15 -18.45 -1.23
N GLU A 60 -19.90 -18.81 -1.51
CA GLU A 60 -19.52 -20.18 -1.91
C GLU A 60 -19.46 -21.16 -0.73
N LEU A 61 -18.87 -20.73 0.39
CA LEU A 61 -18.52 -21.63 1.50
C LEU A 61 -19.41 -21.44 2.74
N GLY A 62 -20.14 -20.33 2.86
CA GLY A 62 -20.79 -19.92 4.09
C GLY A 62 -19.79 -19.51 5.17
N TYR A 63 -20.23 -19.46 6.43
CA TYR A 63 -19.38 -19.11 7.57
C TYR A 63 -18.52 -20.29 8.02
N THR A 64 -17.33 -20.40 7.44
CA THR A 64 -16.30 -21.41 7.73
C THR A 64 -15.06 -20.78 8.38
N GLU A 65 -14.13 -21.62 8.85
CA GLU A 65 -12.83 -21.15 9.35
C GLU A 65 -12.06 -20.31 8.32
N LEU A 66 -12.14 -20.66 7.03
CA LEU A 66 -11.47 -19.92 5.96
C LEU A 66 -12.08 -18.52 5.78
N THR A 67 -13.41 -18.42 5.72
CA THR A 67 -14.08 -17.13 5.56
C THR A 67 -13.90 -16.24 6.78
N THR A 68 -13.93 -16.81 7.99
CA THR A 68 -13.62 -16.09 9.23
C THR A 68 -12.19 -15.60 9.23
N TRP A 69 -11.23 -16.46 8.89
CA TRP A 69 -9.83 -16.04 8.80
C TRP A 69 -9.62 -14.91 7.78
N TYR A 70 -10.25 -15.01 6.60
CA TYR A 70 -10.13 -13.95 5.59
C TYR A 70 -10.76 -12.65 6.07
N TYR A 71 -11.91 -12.71 6.75
CA TYR A 71 -12.53 -11.54 7.35
C TYR A 71 -11.58 -10.87 8.35
N ASP A 72 -11.17 -11.60 9.39
CA ASP A 72 -10.38 -11.08 10.51
C ASP A 72 -9.01 -10.54 10.06
N ASN A 73 -8.42 -11.10 9.00
CA ASN A 73 -7.06 -10.76 8.58
C ASN A 73 -7.01 -9.83 7.36
N ARG A 74 -8.12 -9.64 6.63
CA ARG A 74 -8.14 -8.89 5.37
C ARG A 74 -9.35 -7.98 5.27
N ALA A 75 -10.55 -8.54 5.30
CA ALA A 75 -11.75 -7.82 4.92
C ALA A 75 -12.19 -6.81 5.99
N GLU A 76 -12.05 -7.13 7.28
CA GLU A 76 -12.44 -6.24 8.40
C GLU A 76 -11.81 -4.85 8.27
N LEU A 77 -10.52 -4.78 7.97
CA LEU A 77 -9.82 -3.51 7.72
C LEU A 77 -10.44 -2.73 6.56
N VAL A 78 -10.76 -3.42 5.47
CA VAL A 78 -11.34 -2.79 4.27
C VAL A 78 -12.74 -2.26 4.56
N PHE A 79 -13.57 -3.02 5.27
CA PHE A 79 -14.88 -2.55 5.73
C PHE A 79 -14.74 -1.29 6.59
N GLY A 80 -13.83 -1.32 7.57
CA GLY A 80 -13.59 -0.16 8.43
C GLY A 80 -13.08 1.08 7.70
N ILE A 81 -12.31 0.91 6.62
CA ILE A 81 -11.88 2.03 5.77
C ILE A 81 -13.06 2.56 4.94
N PHE A 82 -13.83 1.68 4.29
CA PHE A 82 -14.99 2.09 3.49
C PHE A 82 -16.00 2.88 4.31
N ASP A 83 -16.26 2.47 5.55
CA ASP A 83 -17.14 3.18 6.48
C ASP A 83 -16.64 4.61 6.81
N GLN A 84 -15.33 4.87 6.68
CA GLN A 84 -14.72 6.18 6.96
C GLN A 84 -14.48 7.05 5.73
N LEU A 85 -14.64 6.51 4.51
CA LEU A 85 -14.38 7.28 3.28
C LEU A 85 -15.37 8.42 3.05
N GLU A 86 -16.58 8.36 3.63
CA GLU A 86 -17.50 9.50 3.57
C GLU A 86 -16.97 10.72 4.33
N ASP A 87 -16.17 10.49 5.37
CA ASP A 87 -15.65 11.53 6.27
C ASP A 87 -14.17 11.87 6.02
N ARG A 88 -13.46 11.07 5.22
CA ARG A 88 -12.01 11.20 5.03
C ARG A 88 -11.55 10.91 3.62
N ASP A 89 -10.57 11.68 3.16
CA ASP A 89 -10.06 11.59 1.80
C ASP A 89 -9.05 10.43 1.62
N LEU A 90 -9.09 9.79 0.44
CA LEU A 90 -8.17 8.70 0.05
C LEU A 90 -6.72 9.17 -0.07
N ASP A 91 -6.49 10.45 -0.33
CA ASP A 91 -5.16 11.05 -0.45
C ASP A 91 -4.39 10.99 0.88
N GLU A 92 -5.07 11.14 2.02
CA GLU A 92 -4.48 10.97 3.35
C GLU A 92 -3.98 9.54 3.54
N PHE A 93 -4.77 8.54 3.15
CA PHE A 93 -4.35 7.14 3.20
C PHE A 93 -3.11 6.89 2.32
N VAL A 94 -3.11 7.45 1.11
CA VAL A 94 -1.96 7.37 0.20
C VAL A 94 -0.72 7.97 0.85
N GLY A 95 -0.84 9.12 1.51
CA GLY A 95 0.26 9.77 2.24
C GLY A 95 0.85 8.88 3.34
N TRP A 96 0.01 8.24 4.14
CA TRP A 96 0.48 7.32 5.19
C TRP A 96 1.11 6.04 4.65
N ILE A 97 0.60 5.51 3.53
CA ILE A 97 1.19 4.35 2.85
C ILE A 97 2.56 4.72 2.26
N ASP A 98 2.70 5.92 1.70
CA ASP A 98 3.98 6.45 1.24
C ASP A 98 5.00 6.58 2.38
N GLU A 99 4.57 7.09 3.54
CA GLU A 99 5.41 7.18 4.73
C GLU A 99 5.82 5.80 5.24
N PHE A 100 4.92 4.83 5.23
CA PHE A 100 5.25 3.45 5.59
C PHE A 100 6.34 2.88 4.66
N TYR A 101 6.21 3.05 3.34
CA TYR A 101 7.18 2.51 2.37
C TYR A 101 8.41 3.40 2.10
N SER A 102 8.50 4.57 2.74
CA SER A 102 9.72 5.38 2.76
C SER A 102 10.82 4.72 3.61
N HIS A 103 10.42 3.88 4.57
CA HIS A 103 11.33 3.16 5.47
C HIS A 103 11.83 1.85 4.85
N ASN A 104 13.15 1.70 4.76
CA ASN A 104 13.79 0.52 4.16
C ASN A 104 13.45 -0.81 4.87
N ASP A 105 13.09 -0.76 6.16
CA ASP A 105 12.69 -1.94 6.92
C ASP A 105 11.28 -2.44 6.56
N PHE A 106 10.49 -1.62 5.85
CA PHE A 106 9.11 -1.90 5.48
C PHE A 106 8.90 -2.19 3.99
N VAL A 107 9.94 -2.05 3.14
CA VAL A 107 9.79 -2.28 1.68
C VAL A 107 9.48 -3.74 1.32
N ASN A 108 9.75 -4.68 2.22
CA ASN A 108 9.42 -6.10 2.06
C ASN A 108 8.04 -6.47 2.65
N LYS A 109 7.32 -5.51 3.23
CA LYS A 109 6.05 -5.75 3.90
C LYS A 109 4.88 -5.75 2.92
N PRO A 110 3.87 -6.61 3.16
CA PRO A 110 2.72 -6.73 2.30
C PRO A 110 1.81 -5.48 2.39
N PHE A 111 1.08 -5.20 1.31
CA PHE A 111 0.29 -3.97 1.18
C PHE A 111 -0.77 -3.78 2.28
N TYR A 112 -1.41 -4.87 2.73
CA TYR A 112 -2.38 -4.79 3.83
C TYR A 112 -1.77 -4.31 5.15
N GLU A 113 -0.47 -4.55 5.42
CA GLU A 113 0.19 -4.01 6.62
C GLU A 113 0.36 -2.49 6.52
N ALA A 114 0.68 -1.98 5.33
CA ALA A 114 0.77 -0.53 5.07
C ALA A 114 -0.61 0.14 5.17
N MET A 115 -1.66 -0.52 4.67
CA MET A 115 -3.04 -0.06 4.79
C MET A 115 -3.52 -0.06 6.25
N ALA A 116 -3.17 -1.10 7.02
CA ALA A 116 -3.47 -1.16 8.45
C ALA A 116 -2.75 -0.05 9.24
N PHE A 117 -1.50 0.25 8.85
CA PHE A 117 -0.75 1.37 9.39
C PHE A 117 -1.47 2.70 9.08
N ALA A 118 -1.83 2.95 7.83
CA ALA A 118 -2.53 4.16 7.42
C ALA A 118 -3.85 4.37 8.17
N PHE A 119 -4.66 3.32 8.28
CA PHE A 119 -5.93 3.35 9.00
C PHE A 119 -5.77 3.71 10.49
N ARG A 120 -4.81 3.09 11.17
CA ARG A 120 -4.51 3.39 12.58
C ARG A 120 -4.03 4.83 12.79
N PHE A 121 -3.21 5.34 11.87
CA PHE A 121 -2.69 6.70 11.94
C PHE A 121 -3.75 7.75 11.63
N GLN A 122 -4.74 7.45 10.79
CA GLN A 122 -5.89 8.33 10.59
C GLN A 122 -6.75 8.44 11.85
N GLN A 123 -6.96 7.33 12.56
CA GLN A 123 -7.74 7.31 13.81
C GLN A 123 -7.00 7.91 15.01
N ALA A 124 -5.68 8.05 14.93
CA ALA A 124 -4.89 8.65 16.00
C ALA A 124 -5.20 10.14 16.14
N ALA A 125 -5.44 10.59 17.38
CA ALA A 125 -5.60 12.00 17.70
C ALA A 125 -4.30 12.78 17.39
N GLY A 126 -4.41 14.07 17.06
CA GLY A 126 -3.28 14.95 16.79
C GLY A 126 -3.43 15.71 15.48
N GLU A 127 -2.94 16.95 15.44
CA GLU A 127 -3.01 17.82 14.27
C GLU A 127 -1.78 17.63 13.36
N THR A 128 -0.67 17.13 13.92
CA THR A 128 0.60 16.95 13.21
C THR A 128 1.03 15.48 13.10
N LEU A 129 1.85 15.16 12.09
CA LEU A 129 2.37 13.81 11.83
C LEU A 129 3.15 13.24 13.03
N TRP A 130 3.88 14.11 13.75
CA TRP A 130 4.61 13.75 14.96
C TRP A 130 3.68 13.43 16.14
N GLU A 131 2.65 14.24 16.35
CA GLU A 131 1.65 13.98 17.41
C GLU A 131 0.89 12.68 17.16
N LYS A 132 0.50 12.42 15.91
CA LYS A 132 -0.14 11.15 15.51
C LYS A 132 0.81 9.97 15.75
N TYR A 133 2.09 10.10 15.39
CA TYR A 133 3.12 9.08 15.65
C TYR A 133 3.29 8.79 17.15
N GLU A 134 3.37 9.81 18.01
CA GLU A 134 3.43 9.61 19.46
C GLU A 134 2.17 8.94 19.99
N ASN A 135 0.98 9.36 19.53
CA ASN A 135 -0.28 8.79 20.00
C ASN A 135 -0.48 7.34 19.58
N VAL A 136 -0.04 6.93 18.39
CA VAL A 136 -0.03 5.52 17.96
C VAL A 136 0.98 4.70 18.77
N LYS A 137 2.19 5.24 19.00
CA LYS A 137 3.26 4.54 19.74
C LYS A 137 2.92 4.33 21.21
N TYR A 138 2.19 5.26 21.83
CA TYR A 138 1.85 5.25 23.25
C TYR A 138 0.37 4.91 23.53
N GLY A 139 -0.40 4.52 22.51
CA GLY A 139 -1.72 3.90 22.67
C GLY A 139 -2.85 4.82 23.13
N LYS A 140 -2.80 6.13 22.84
CA LYS A 140 -3.91 7.04 23.13
C LYS A 140 -4.86 7.13 21.94
N ILE A 141 -5.55 6.03 21.65
CA ILE A 141 -6.72 6.04 20.77
C ILE A 141 -7.88 6.56 21.63
N LYS A 142 -8.37 7.77 21.36
CA LYS A 142 -9.61 8.21 22.00
C LYS A 142 -10.79 7.42 21.42
N PRO A 143 -11.74 6.93 22.23
CA PRO A 143 -13.04 6.53 21.72
C PRO A 143 -13.70 7.76 21.10
N SER A 144 -14.39 7.59 19.97
CA SER A 144 -15.31 8.61 19.47
C SER A 144 -16.26 9.01 20.61
N GLU A 145 -16.27 10.28 20.98
CA GLU A 145 -17.30 10.82 21.88
C GLU A 145 -18.61 10.86 21.08
N GLU A 146 -19.64 10.14 21.57
CA GLU A 146 -21.04 10.26 21.13
C GLU A 146 -21.58 11.69 21.29
#